data_AF-A0A9W4D1W6-F1
#
_entry.id   AF-A0A9W4D1W6-F1
#
_cell.length_a   1.000
_cell.length_b   1.000
_cell.length_c   1.000
_cell.angle_alpha   90.00
_cell.angle_beta   90.00
_cell.angle_gamma   90.00
#
_symmetry.space_group_name_H-M   'P 1'
#
loop_
_entity.id
_entity.type
_entity.pdbx_description
1 polymer ?
#
loop_
_entity_poly.entity_id
_entity_poly.type
_entity_poly.pdbx_seq_one_letter_code
_entity_poly.pdbx_strand_id
1 'polypeptide(L)'
;MKIQNLEWLVALLGISKLACADIVFYCDGLAITEDHIKTAYGNSQSAPINGYPTVMTIPYYNEPCDYTAYPILLNRETSITSPRGHYFLVWKSAVNWDVVFVKATGTESCWMAVPFLGRRLDSIVTM
;
A
#
# COMPACT_ATOMS: atom_id res chain seq x y z
N MET A 1 48.77 -10.71 10.36
CA MET A 1 47.99 -9.47 10.19
C MET A 1 46.52 -9.87 10.05
N LYS A 2 45.68 -9.43 11.00
CA LYS A 2 44.37 -10.01 11.35
C LYS A 2 43.29 -9.71 10.28
N ILE A 3 42.72 -10.77 9.72
CA ILE A 3 41.51 -10.76 8.89
C ILE A 3 40.28 -10.71 9.82
N GLN A 4 40.20 -9.69 10.70
CA GLN A 4 39.07 -9.49 11.60
C GLN A 4 38.15 -8.34 11.15
N ASN A 5 38.57 -7.56 10.15
CA ASN A 5 37.87 -6.34 9.72
C ASN A 5 36.91 -6.56 8.53
N LEU A 6 36.97 -7.71 7.84
CA LEU A 6 36.14 -7.94 6.64
C LEU A 6 34.72 -8.41 7.00
N GLU A 7 34.58 -9.24 8.05
CA GLU A 7 33.28 -9.77 8.48
C GLU A 7 32.35 -8.67 9.02
N TRP A 8 32.90 -7.69 9.73
CA TRP A 8 32.16 -6.52 10.19
C TRP A 8 31.67 -5.64 9.04
N LEU A 9 32.44 -5.54 7.95
CA LEU A 9 32.07 -4.77 6.76
C LEU A 9 30.94 -5.46 5.97
N VAL A 10 30.98 -6.79 5.88
CA VAL A 10 29.89 -7.59 5.28
C VAL A 10 28.63 -7.54 6.14
N ALA A 11 28.76 -7.60 7.47
CA ALA A 11 27.64 -7.38 8.38
C ALA A 11 27.04 -5.98 8.20
N LEU A 12 27.86 -4.92 8.15
CA LEU A 12 27.39 -3.55 7.90
C LEU A 12 26.70 -3.36 6.54
N LEU A 13 27.16 -4.05 5.49
CA LEU A 13 26.51 -4.08 4.18
C LEU A 13 25.22 -4.93 4.16
N GLY A 14 25.11 -5.93 5.04
CA GLY A 14 23.91 -6.75 5.22
C GLY A 14 22.79 -6.02 5.98
N ILE A 15 23.13 -5.19 6.97
CA ILE A 15 22.13 -4.45 7.76
C ILE A 15 21.64 -3.19 7.02
N SER A 16 22.41 -2.64 6.09
CA SER A 16 22.04 -1.43 5.32
C SER A 16 20.91 -1.65 4.30
N LYS A 17 20.58 -2.91 3.97
CA LYS A 17 19.35 -3.25 3.20
C LYS A 17 18.06 -3.22 4.04
N LEU A 18 18.15 -3.17 5.37
CA LEU A 18 17.00 -3.17 6.27
C LEU A 18 16.58 -1.76 6.73
N ALA A 19 17.23 -0.72 6.19
CA ALA A 19 16.82 0.67 6.37
C ALA A 19 16.04 1.20 5.14
N CYS A 20 15.38 0.31 4.39
CA CYS A 20 14.30 0.75 3.51
C CYS A 20 13.26 1.39 4.42
N ALA A 21 12.96 2.66 4.19
CA ALA A 21 11.85 3.34 4.85
C ALA A 21 10.57 2.63 4.42
N ASP A 22 10.18 1.60 5.20
CA ASP A 22 9.03 0.76 4.94
C ASP A 22 7.80 1.66 4.79
N ILE A 23 7.13 1.57 3.65
CA ILE A 23 5.86 2.26 3.46
C ILE A 23 4.85 1.55 4.36
N VAL A 24 4.39 2.25 5.38
CA VAL A 24 3.34 1.77 6.28
C VAL A 24 2.23 2.81 6.37
N PHE A 25 1.03 2.39 5.99
CA PHE A 25 -0.20 3.11 6.27
C PHE A 25 -0.86 2.50 7.50
N TYR A 26 -1.36 3.33 8.40
CA TYR A 26 -2.11 2.91 9.56
C TYR A 26 -3.59 3.27 9.36
N CYS A 27 -4.42 2.23 9.37
CA CYS A 27 -5.86 2.32 9.21
C CYS A 27 -6.51 1.51 10.34
N ASP A 28 -7.36 2.11 11.17
CA ASP A 28 -8.10 1.36 12.22
C ASP A 28 -7.21 0.48 13.13
N GLY A 29 -5.99 0.93 13.41
CA GLY A 29 -5.01 0.19 14.21
C GLY A 29 -4.24 -0.91 13.46
N LEU A 30 -4.50 -1.10 12.17
CA LEU A 30 -3.81 -2.06 11.32
C LEU A 30 -2.73 -1.39 10.45
N ALA A 31 -1.57 -2.03 10.36
CA ALA A 31 -0.48 -1.63 9.48
C ALA A 31 -0.65 -2.25 8.08
N ILE A 32 -0.82 -1.41 7.07
CA ILE A 32 -0.79 -1.77 5.66
C ILE A 32 0.60 -1.46 5.11
N THR A 33 1.35 -2.50 4.78
CA THR A 33 2.75 -2.42 4.34
C THR A 33 2.87 -2.25 2.83
N GLU A 34 4.09 -1.94 2.38
CA GLU A 34 4.46 -1.91 0.97
C GLU A 34 4.10 -3.21 0.23
N ASP A 35 4.34 -4.36 0.85
CA ASP A 35 4.04 -5.67 0.24
C ASP A 35 2.53 -5.88 0.04
N HIS A 36 1.69 -5.38 0.96
CA HIS A 36 0.24 -5.41 0.78
C HIS A 36 -0.18 -4.57 -0.44
N ILE A 37 0.43 -3.39 -0.61
CA ILE A 37 0.17 -2.48 -1.74
C ILE A 37 0.62 -3.12 -3.06
N LYS A 38 1.84 -3.65 -3.13
CA LYS A 38 2.37 -4.38 -4.28
C LYS A 38 1.46 -5.54 -4.69
N THR A 39 1.07 -6.35 -3.70
CA THR A 39 0.20 -7.51 -3.92
C THR A 39 -1.18 -7.08 -4.44
N ALA A 40 -1.80 -6.06 -3.83
CA ALA A 40 -3.10 -5.55 -4.28
C ALA A 40 -3.04 -5.02 -5.71
N TYR A 41 -2.01 -4.23 -6.04
CA TYR A 41 -1.81 -3.71 -7.39
C TYR A 41 -1.58 -4.84 -8.39
N GLY A 42 -0.69 -5.78 -8.09
CA GLY A 42 -0.41 -6.96 -8.91
C GLY A 42 -1.66 -7.79 -9.17
N ASN A 43 -2.46 -8.04 -8.13
CA ASN A 43 -3.73 -8.75 -8.26
C ASN A 43 -4.75 -7.99 -9.10
N SER A 44 -4.81 -6.65 -9.01
CA SER A 44 -5.70 -5.86 -9.85
C SER A 44 -5.46 -6.02 -11.36
N GLN A 45 -4.22 -6.37 -11.73
CA GLN A 45 -3.83 -6.59 -13.13
C GLN A 45 -3.94 -8.05 -13.56
N SER A 46 -3.55 -8.98 -12.67
CA SER A 46 -3.34 -10.39 -13.02
C SER A 46 -4.40 -11.36 -12.49
N ALA A 47 -5.11 -10.98 -11.41
CA ALA A 47 -6.08 -11.82 -10.72
C ALA A 47 -7.25 -10.99 -10.16
N PRO A 48 -8.00 -10.26 -11.03
CA PRO A 48 -9.11 -9.45 -10.60
C PRO A 48 -10.20 -10.32 -9.95
N ILE A 49 -10.82 -9.81 -8.89
CA ILE A 49 -11.93 -10.47 -8.20
C ILE A 49 -13.26 -9.85 -8.62
N ASN A 50 -14.38 -10.52 -8.30
CA ASN A 50 -15.70 -10.05 -8.70
C ASN A 50 -15.97 -8.59 -8.25
N GLY A 51 -16.24 -7.71 -9.21
CA GLY A 51 -16.49 -6.30 -8.97
C GLY A 51 -15.25 -5.41 -8.79
N TYR A 52 -14.03 -5.93 -8.95
CA TYR A 52 -12.79 -5.16 -8.80
C TYR A 52 -11.73 -5.49 -9.89
N PRO A 53 -10.93 -4.52 -10.35
CA PRO A 53 -10.92 -3.11 -9.93
C PRO A 53 -12.21 -2.37 -10.30
N THR A 54 -12.54 -1.36 -9.51
CA THR A 54 -13.75 -0.54 -9.70
C THR A 54 -13.44 0.94 -9.63
N VAL A 55 -14.43 1.77 -9.92
CA VAL A 55 -14.34 3.22 -9.72
C VAL A 55 -14.90 3.57 -8.34
N MET A 56 -14.14 4.35 -7.57
CA MET A 56 -14.52 4.86 -6.26
C MET A 56 -14.28 6.37 -6.20
N THR A 57 -15.30 7.12 -5.79
CA THR A 57 -15.18 8.54 -5.50
C THR A 57 -14.77 8.72 -4.03
N ILE A 58 -13.69 9.47 -3.78
CA ILE A 58 -13.17 9.71 -2.43
C ILE A 58 -13.57 11.12 -1.99
N PRO A 59 -14.44 11.27 -0.98
CA PRO A 59 -15.12 12.54 -0.70
C PRO A 59 -14.23 13.61 -0.04
N TYR A 60 -13.04 13.26 0.45
CA TYR A 60 -12.14 14.18 1.16
C TYR A 60 -11.23 15.01 0.25
N TYR A 61 -11.08 14.64 -1.02
CA TYR A 61 -10.28 15.45 -1.94
C TYR A 61 -11.09 16.66 -2.40
N ASN A 62 -10.41 17.80 -2.52
CA ASN A 62 -11.00 19.10 -2.86
C ASN A 62 -11.80 19.11 -4.18
N GLU A 63 -11.61 18.10 -5.03
CA GLU A 63 -12.47 17.81 -6.18
C GLU A 63 -12.87 16.32 -6.13
N PRO A 64 -14.16 15.98 -6.29
CA PRO A 64 -14.59 14.59 -6.40
C PRO A 64 -13.98 14.00 -7.68
N CYS A 65 -12.84 13.34 -7.51
CA CYS A 65 -12.17 12.62 -8.56
C CYS A 65 -12.53 11.14 -8.46
N ASP A 66 -12.74 10.53 -9.61
CA ASP A 66 -12.84 9.08 -9.74
C ASP A 66 -11.46 8.46 -9.62
N TYR A 67 -11.31 7.56 -8.65
CA TYR A 67 -10.13 6.73 -8.45
C TYR A 67 -10.45 5.30 -8.86
N THR A 68 -9.48 4.61 -9.44
CA THR A 68 -9.52 3.15 -9.52
C THR A 68 -9.28 2.60 -8.11
N ALA A 69 -10.07 1.63 -7.69
CA ALA A 69 -9.98 1.01 -6.38
C ALA A 69 -9.85 -0.50 -6.50
N TYR A 70 -8.97 -1.08 -5.69
CA TYR A 70 -8.83 -2.53 -5.55
C TYR A 70 -8.68 -2.90 -4.06
N PRO A 71 -9.38 -3.93 -3.56
CA PRO A 71 -9.30 -4.30 -2.17
C PRO A 71 -7.93 -4.89 -1.84
N ILE A 72 -7.39 -4.48 -0.70
CA ILE A 72 -6.21 -5.08 -0.10
C ILE A 72 -6.71 -6.29 0.69
N LEU A 73 -6.61 -7.46 0.06
CA LEU A 73 -7.02 -8.74 0.64
C LEU A 73 -6.00 -9.16 1.70
N LEU A 74 -6.45 -9.30 2.95
CA LEU A 74 -5.61 -9.67 4.07
C LEU A 74 -5.97 -11.08 4.55
N ASN A 75 -5.12 -11.68 5.39
CA ASN A 75 -5.43 -12.97 6.03
C ASN A 75 -5.85 -14.10 5.06
N ARG A 76 -5.26 -14.12 3.84
CA ARG A 76 -5.56 -15.10 2.77
C ARG A 76 -6.97 -15.00 2.19
N GLU A 77 -7.63 -13.85 2.35
CA GLU A 77 -8.85 -13.55 1.62
C GLU A 77 -8.60 -13.65 0.10
N THR A 78 -9.59 -14.19 -0.61
CA THR A 78 -9.58 -14.28 -2.08
C THR A 78 -10.76 -13.54 -2.71
N SER A 79 -11.63 -12.98 -1.89
CA SER A 79 -12.81 -12.21 -2.29
C SER A 79 -13.28 -11.33 -1.15
N ILE A 80 -14.12 -10.34 -1.46
CA ILE A 80 -14.85 -9.56 -0.47
C ILE A 80 -16.34 -9.62 -0.77
N THR A 81 -17.16 -9.86 0.24
CA THR A 81 -18.63 -9.95 0.10
C THR A 81 -19.32 -8.60 0.33
N SER A 82 -18.64 -7.69 1.04
CA SER A 82 -19.05 -6.33 1.32
C SER A 82 -17.81 -5.44 1.25
N PRO A 83 -17.88 -4.22 0.71
CA PRO A 83 -16.77 -3.28 0.77
C PRO A 83 -16.54 -2.73 2.19
N ARG A 84 -17.57 -2.73 3.04
CA ARG A 84 -17.47 -2.22 4.41
C ARG A 84 -16.59 -3.13 5.26
N GLY A 85 -15.68 -2.53 6.03
CA GLY A 85 -14.71 -3.23 6.87
C GLY A 85 -13.44 -3.65 6.12
N HIS A 86 -13.24 -3.17 4.89
CA HIS A 86 -12.07 -3.52 4.08
C HIS A 86 -11.22 -2.31 3.70
N TYR A 87 -9.95 -2.60 3.46
CA TYR A 87 -8.96 -1.64 3.00
C TYR A 87 -8.87 -1.68 1.48
N PHE A 88 -8.64 -0.53 0.88
CA PHE A 88 -8.52 -0.38 -0.57
C PHE A 88 -7.27 0.39 -0.92
N LEU A 89 -6.56 -0.13 -1.91
CA LEU A 89 -5.61 0.65 -2.68
C LEU A 89 -6.41 1.46 -3.70
N VAL A 90 -6.21 2.77 -3.71
CA VAL A 90 -6.90 3.68 -4.63
C VAL A 90 -5.89 4.48 -5.44
N TRP A 91 -6.10 4.61 -6.74
CA TRP A 91 -5.19 5.37 -7.61
C TRP A 91 -5.90 5.95 -8.84
N LYS A 92 -5.46 7.14 -9.23
CA LYS A 92 -5.83 7.83 -10.48
C LYS A 92 -4.63 7.98 -11.39
N SER A 93 -3.44 8.17 -10.81
CA SER A 93 -2.17 8.22 -11.51
C SER A 93 -1.06 7.75 -10.58
N ALA A 94 0.17 7.66 -11.09
CA ALA A 94 1.31 7.30 -10.26
C ALA A 94 1.51 8.24 -9.06
N VAL A 95 1.10 9.51 -9.14
CA VAL A 95 1.25 10.49 -8.05
C VAL A 95 -0.02 10.70 -7.23
N ASN A 96 -1.18 10.34 -7.77
CA ASN A 96 -2.47 10.46 -7.10
C ASN A 96 -2.95 9.07 -6.72
N TRP A 97 -2.53 8.61 -5.56
CA TRP A 97 -2.87 7.31 -5.00
C TRP A 97 -2.87 7.39 -3.48
N ASP A 98 -3.60 6.48 -2.84
CA ASP A 98 -3.71 6.41 -1.39
C ASP A 98 -4.13 4.98 -0.95
N VAL A 99 -4.12 4.75 0.36
CA VAL A 99 -4.80 3.62 0.99
C VAL A 99 -5.96 4.17 1.80
N VAL A 100 -7.14 3.58 1.61
CA VAL A 100 -8.35 3.98 2.32
C VAL A 100 -8.98 2.80 3.04
N PHE A 101 -9.70 3.09 4.12
CA PHE A 101 -10.53 2.14 4.84
C PHE A 101 -12.01 2.49 4.65
N VAL A 102 -12.80 1.54 4.16
CA VAL A 102 -14.24 1.76 3.94
C VAL A 102 -15.00 1.33 5.19
N LYS A 103 -15.36 2.28 6.04
CA LYS A 103 -16.17 2.09 7.25
C LYS A 103 -17.67 2.06 6.90
N ALA A 104 -18.49 1.64 7.86
CA ALA A 104 -19.94 1.75 7.74
C ALA A 104 -20.43 3.21 7.60
N THR A 105 -19.69 4.15 8.18
CA THR A 105 -20.00 5.59 8.22
C THR A 105 -19.42 6.38 7.06
N GLY A 106 -18.59 5.78 6.22
CA GLY A 106 -17.90 6.45 5.12
C GLY A 106 -16.54 5.83 4.83
N THR A 107 -15.86 6.36 3.82
CA THR A 107 -14.45 6.03 3.53
C THR A 107 -13.55 6.83 4.47
N GLU A 108 -12.33 6.40 4.75
CA GLU A 108 -11.36 7.18 5.53
C GLU A 108 -9.97 6.98 4.92
N SER A 109 -9.19 8.06 4.78
CA SER A 109 -7.79 7.95 4.34
C SER A 109 -6.94 7.41 5.49
N CYS A 110 -6.05 6.49 5.16
CA CYS A 110 -5.15 5.90 6.13
C CYS A 110 -3.95 6.79 6.39
N TRP A 111 -3.56 6.90 7.66
CA TRP A 111 -2.44 7.74 8.04
C TRP A 111 -1.10 7.09 7.69
N MET A 112 -0.30 7.74 6.85
CA MET A 112 1.04 7.26 6.53
C MET A 112 2.02 7.57 7.67
N ALA A 113 2.74 6.54 8.13
CA ALA A 113 3.67 6.58 9.26
C ALA A 113 4.75 7.67 9.16
N VAL A 114 5.26 7.88 7.94
CA VAL A 114 6.26 8.89 7.63
C VAL A 114 5.76 9.61 6.39
N PRO A 115 5.22 10.84 6.50
CA PRO A 115 4.71 11.58 5.36
C PRO A 115 5.88 12.01 4.47
N PHE A 116 6.27 11.13 3.55
CA PHE A 116 7.21 11.47 2.49
C PHE A 116 6.44 12.02 1.30
N LEU A 117 6.49 13.35 1.13
CA LEU A 117 6.03 14.02 -0.07
C LEU A 117 6.76 13.44 -1.29
N GLY A 118 6.01 12.94 -2.28
CA GLY A 118 6.55 12.63 -3.61
C GLY A 118 6.79 11.16 -3.97
N ARG A 119 6.28 10.18 -3.21
CA ARG A 119 6.35 8.77 -3.69
C ARG A 119 5.29 8.49 -4.74
N ARG A 120 5.75 7.91 -5.85
CA ARG A 120 4.90 7.49 -6.95
C ARG A 120 4.53 6.01 -6.80
N LEU A 121 3.28 5.63 -7.05
CA LEU A 121 2.81 4.25 -7.00
C LEU A 121 3.65 3.33 -7.89
N ASP A 122 4.06 3.78 -9.07
CA ASP A 122 4.92 3.02 -9.97
C ASP A 122 6.27 2.66 -9.34
N SER A 123 6.88 3.56 -8.57
CA SER A 123 8.13 3.26 -7.83
C SER A 123 7.98 2.18 -6.76
N ILE A 124 6.75 1.91 -6.31
CA ILE A 124 6.44 0.87 -5.33
C ILE A 124 6.18 -0.46 -6.04
N VAL A 125 5.39 -0.44 -7.11
CA VAL A 125 4.88 -1.67 -7.72
C VAL A 125 5.78 -2.26 -8.81
N THR A 126 6.88 -1.59 -9.17
CA THR A 126 7.84 -2.03 -10.21
C THR A 126 9.18 -2.56 -9.68
N MET A 127 9.38 -2.59 -8.36
CA MET A 127 10.60 -3.14 -7.73
C MET A 127 10.53 -4.64 -7.52
#